data_AF-A0A417EXC1-F1
#
_entry.id   AF-A0A417EXC1-F1
#
_cell.length_a   1.000
_cell.length_b   1.000
_cell.length_c   1.000
_cell.angle_alpha   90.00
_cell.angle_beta   90.00
_cell.angle_gamma   90.00
#
_symmetry.space_group_name_H-M   'P 1'
#
loop_
_entity.id
_entity.type
_entity.pdbx_description
1 polymer ?
#
loop_
_entity_poly.entity_id
_entity_poly.type
_entity_poly.pdbx_seq_one_letter_code
_entity_poly.pdbx_strand_id
1 'polypeptide(L)'
;MQNNNFAETLASVASEFGVEDTAKHGRGIKPSKRPYFRWTDEQLEQLATLRDEGKSANEIAEALGVSSDKVITKLAAMAARQRTGSKTPEPSTEPVPEAEAEPEQKAETEPSVEAEPEPELNPVSQDLNPTDVDLDRMIFTAFDNVVGKVDDFVTMSGCWRKVLTTIEKQLNELAYLVWEHPNTEESVCQIAAIVAYDEIRA
;
A
#
# COMPACT_ATOMS: atom_id res chain seq x y z
N MET A 1 -37.93 -35.15 -7.40
CA MET A 1 -37.48 -33.75 -7.27
C MET A 1 -37.24 -33.50 -5.79
N GLN A 2 -35.99 -33.65 -5.34
CA GLN A 2 -35.56 -33.31 -3.98
C GLN A 2 -34.93 -31.93 -4.07
N ASN A 3 -35.64 -30.92 -3.57
CA ASN A 3 -35.09 -29.57 -3.42
C ASN A 3 -34.27 -29.57 -2.14
N ASN A 4 -32.95 -29.56 -2.28
CA ASN A 4 -32.01 -29.46 -1.17
C ASN A 4 -31.89 -27.97 -0.78
N ASN A 5 -32.49 -27.61 0.36
CA ASN A 5 -32.35 -26.29 1.01
C ASN A 5 -30.97 -26.12 1.65
N PHE A 6 -29.91 -26.25 0.85
CA PHE A 6 -28.52 -26.05 1.29
C PHE A 6 -28.30 -24.67 1.90
N ALA A 7 -29.03 -23.66 1.42
CA ALA A 7 -29.01 -22.30 1.94
C ALA A 7 -29.58 -22.19 3.37
N GLU A 8 -30.62 -22.95 3.72
CA GLU A 8 -31.19 -22.92 5.08
C GLU A 8 -30.28 -23.64 6.08
N THR A 9 -29.62 -24.71 5.65
CA THR A 9 -28.62 -25.42 6.46
C THR A 9 -27.42 -24.52 6.74
N LEU A 10 -26.90 -23.82 5.72
CA LEU A 10 -25.80 -22.87 5.90
C LEU A 10 -26.19 -21.70 6.80
N ALA A 11 -27.40 -21.15 6.65
CA ALA A 11 -27.89 -20.07 7.52
C ALA A 11 -28.07 -20.53 8.97
N SER A 12 -28.51 -21.78 9.20
CA SER A 12 -28.61 -22.34 10.56
C SER A 12 -27.23 -22.56 11.19
N VAL A 13 -26.25 -23.08 10.44
CA VAL A 13 -24.88 -23.27 10.94
C VAL A 13 -24.19 -21.93 11.22
N ALA A 14 -24.41 -20.92 10.38
CA ALA A 14 -23.90 -19.58 10.62
C ALA A 14 -24.51 -18.94 11.88
N SER A 15 -25.81 -19.14 12.12
CA SER A 15 -26.51 -18.69 13.33
C SER A 15 -26.00 -19.41 14.59
N GLU A 16 -25.68 -20.71 14.52
CA GLU A 16 -25.11 -21.49 15.63
C GLU A 16 -23.74 -20.94 16.08
N PHE A 17 -22.95 -20.38 15.16
CA PHE A 17 -21.68 -19.71 15.46
C PHE A 17 -21.79 -18.20 15.72
N GLY A 18 -23.02 -17.66 15.81
CA GLY A 18 -23.26 -16.23 16.07
C GLY A 18 -22.87 -15.30 14.93
N VAL A 19 -22.72 -15.83 13.71
CA VAL A 19 -22.48 -15.05 12.50
C VAL A 19 -23.83 -14.62 11.94
N GLU A 20 -24.44 -13.64 12.60
CA GLU A 20 -25.57 -12.90 12.02
C GLU A 20 -25.07 -12.13 10.79
N ASP A 21 -25.90 -12.04 9.76
CA ASP A 21 -25.60 -11.48 8.45
C ASP A 21 -25.10 -10.01 8.54
N THR A 22 -23.80 -9.82 8.78
CA THR A 22 -23.19 -8.50 8.96
C THR A 22 -22.90 -7.84 7.61
N ALA A 23 -23.93 -7.65 6.79
CA ALA A 23 -23.82 -6.93 5.52
C ALA A 23 -23.44 -5.43 5.65
N LYS A 24 -23.07 -4.93 6.85
CA LYS A 24 -22.73 -3.51 7.09
C LYS A 24 -21.52 -3.25 7.99
N HIS A 25 -20.77 -4.27 8.41
CA HIS A 25 -19.59 -4.03 9.24
C HIS A 25 -18.32 -3.96 8.38
N GLY A 26 -18.25 -2.93 7.53
CA GLY A 26 -16.96 -2.42 7.08
C GLY A 26 -16.12 -2.13 8.32
N ARG A 27 -14.85 -2.56 8.34
CA ARG A 27 -13.93 -2.42 9.49
C ARG A 27 -14.14 -1.05 10.14
N GLY A 28 -14.55 -1.04 11.39
CA GLY A 28 -15.02 0.14 12.12
C GLY A 28 -13.94 1.19 12.36
N ILE A 29 -13.47 1.84 11.29
CA ILE A 29 -12.66 3.05 11.38
C ILE A 29 -13.59 4.13 11.92
N LYS A 30 -13.55 4.30 13.24
CA LYS A 30 -14.28 5.37 13.92
C LYS A 30 -13.81 6.69 13.29
N PRO A 31 -14.69 7.50 12.70
CA PRO A 31 -14.29 8.78 12.13
C PRO A 31 -13.64 9.61 13.24
N SER A 32 -12.46 10.17 12.98
CA SER A 32 -11.77 10.95 14.00
C SER A 32 -12.65 12.10 14.48
N LYS A 33 -12.69 12.33 15.79
CA LYS A 33 -13.48 13.40 16.41
C LYS A 33 -12.86 14.79 16.23
N ARG A 34 -11.71 14.90 15.55
CA ARG A 34 -11.05 16.20 15.34
C ARG A 34 -11.87 17.00 14.32
N PRO A 35 -12.27 18.25 14.63
CA PRO A 35 -12.84 19.13 13.63
C PRO A 35 -11.85 19.27 12.48
N TYR A 36 -12.16 18.65 11.34
CA TYR A 36 -11.33 18.81 10.15
C TYR A 36 -11.58 20.19 9.57
N PHE A 37 -10.52 20.86 9.17
CA PHE A 37 -10.61 22.08 8.36
C PHE A 37 -11.50 21.81 7.14
N ARG A 38 -12.51 22.66 6.95
CA ARG A 38 -13.40 22.66 5.79
C ARG A 38 -13.20 23.94 5.02
N TRP A 39 -13.10 23.81 3.70
CA TRP A 39 -13.10 24.95 2.81
C TRP A 39 -14.50 25.58 2.82
N THR A 40 -14.59 26.89 3.01
CA THR A 40 -15.81 27.63 2.73
C THR A 40 -15.93 27.88 1.23
N ASP A 41 -17.15 28.05 0.72
CA ASP A 41 -17.37 28.31 -0.70
C ASP A 41 -16.70 29.63 -1.14
N GLU A 42 -16.71 30.65 -0.26
CA GLU A 42 -15.98 31.92 -0.45
C GLU A 42 -14.47 31.71 -0.58
N GLN A 43 -13.87 30.86 0.26
CA GLN A 43 -12.45 30.54 0.18
C GLN A 43 -12.12 29.77 -1.11
N LEU A 44 -13.04 28.94 -1.62
CA LEU A 44 -12.85 28.22 -2.88
C LEU A 44 -12.91 29.16 -4.09
N GLU A 45 -13.82 30.13 -4.08
CA GLU A 45 -13.93 31.14 -5.13
C GLU A 45 -12.71 32.08 -5.15
N GLN A 46 -12.27 32.53 -3.97
CA GLN A 46 -11.04 33.32 -3.84
C GLN A 46 -9.79 32.51 -4.22
N LEU A 47 -9.72 31.23 -3.88
CA LEU A 47 -8.60 30.37 -4.31
C LEU A 47 -8.56 30.20 -5.83
N ALA A 48 -9.71 30.07 -6.50
CA ALA A 48 -9.78 29.97 -7.95
C ALA A 48 -9.34 31.27 -8.64
N THR A 49 -9.84 32.41 -8.18
CA THR A 49 -9.46 33.72 -8.73
C THR A 49 -7.96 34.02 -8.54
N LEU A 50 -7.41 33.83 -7.33
CA LEU A 50 -5.99 34.07 -7.06
C LEU A 50 -5.07 33.10 -7.81
N ARG A 51 -5.54 31.87 -8.08
CA ARG A 51 -4.83 30.92 -8.95
C ARG A 51 -4.77 31.43 -10.39
N ASP A 52 -5.88 31.91 -10.93
CA ASP A 52 -5.95 32.39 -12.31
C ASP A 52 -5.13 33.69 -12.50
N GLU A 53 -4.95 34.47 -11.43
CA GLU A 53 -4.01 35.59 -11.35
C GLU A 53 -2.53 35.16 -11.28
N GLY A 54 -2.23 33.87 -11.07
CA GLY A 54 -0.87 33.33 -11.03
C GLY A 54 -0.12 33.54 -9.71
N LYS A 55 -0.83 33.82 -8.61
CA LYS A 55 -0.22 34.02 -7.29
C LYS A 55 0.37 32.73 -6.72
N SER A 56 1.41 32.87 -5.90
CA SER A 56 2.05 31.74 -5.24
C SER A 56 1.18 31.18 -4.10
N ALA A 57 1.37 29.90 -3.74
CA ALA A 57 0.59 29.26 -2.69
C ALA A 57 0.70 29.97 -1.32
N ASN A 58 1.85 30.60 -1.04
CA ASN A 58 2.07 31.35 0.19
C ASN A 58 1.28 32.67 0.22
N GLU A 59 1.23 33.41 -0.89
CA GLU A 59 0.43 34.63 -0.99
C GLU A 59 -1.08 34.33 -0.93
N ILE A 60 -1.50 33.20 -1.52
CA ILE A 60 -2.88 32.71 -1.42
C ILE A 60 -3.21 32.31 0.03
N ALA A 61 -2.28 31.64 0.71
CA ALA A 61 -2.43 31.26 2.11
C ALA A 61 -2.60 32.49 3.03
N GLU A 62 -1.79 33.52 2.83
CA GLU A 62 -1.89 34.79 3.56
C GLU A 62 -3.23 35.49 3.29
N ALA A 63 -3.66 35.56 2.03
CA ALA A 63 -4.92 36.20 1.66
C ALA A 63 -6.16 35.47 2.22
N LEU A 64 -6.12 34.14 2.31
CA LEU A 64 -7.22 33.31 2.80
C LEU A 64 -7.17 33.07 4.32
N GLY A 65 -6.06 33.39 4.97
CA GLY A 65 -5.81 33.05 6.38
C GLY A 65 -5.74 31.54 6.64
N VAL A 66 -5.32 30.76 5.64
CA VAL A 66 -5.25 29.29 5.68
C VAL A 66 -3.78 28.86 5.54
N SER A 67 -3.38 27.70 6.06
CA SER A 67 -2.00 27.24 5.91
C SER A 67 -1.64 26.91 4.45
N SER A 68 -0.39 27.19 4.06
CA SER A 68 0.14 26.94 2.71
C SER A 68 -0.03 25.48 2.27
N ASP A 69 0.21 24.51 3.16
CA ASP A 69 0.00 23.08 2.85
C ASP A 69 -1.43 22.75 2.40
N LYS A 70 -2.43 23.42 2.97
CA LYS A 70 -3.84 23.23 2.58
C LYS A 70 -4.09 23.79 1.19
N VAL A 71 -3.54 24.96 0.89
CA VAL A 71 -3.61 25.59 -0.44
C VAL A 71 -2.93 24.70 -1.48
N ILE A 72 -1.73 24.19 -1.20
CA ILE A 72 -0.99 23.28 -2.09
C ILE A 72 -1.80 22.01 -2.37
N THR A 73 -2.28 21.35 -1.31
CA THR A 73 -3.08 20.12 -1.43
C THR A 73 -4.35 20.37 -2.25
N LYS A 74 -5.01 21.53 -2.04
CA LYS A 74 -6.23 21.88 -2.75
C LYS A 74 -5.99 22.22 -4.22
N LEU A 75 -4.92 22.94 -4.54
CA LEU A 75 -4.51 23.25 -5.91
C LEU A 75 -4.16 21.97 -6.67
N ALA A 76 -3.45 21.03 -6.05
CA ALA A 76 -3.16 19.72 -6.64
C ALA A 76 -4.46 18.93 -6.92
N ALA A 77 -5.41 18.93 -5.98
CA ALA A 77 -6.71 18.29 -6.17
C ALA A 77 -7.53 18.95 -7.30
N MET A 78 -7.46 20.28 -7.45
CA MET A 78 -8.13 21.00 -8.54
C MET A 78 -7.46 20.73 -9.90
N ALA A 79 -6.12 20.65 -9.94
CA ALA A 79 -5.38 20.29 -11.15
C ALA A 79 -5.66 18.84 -11.59
N ALA A 80 -5.78 17.90 -10.64
CA ALA A 80 -6.18 16.53 -10.92
C ALA A 80 -7.59 16.48 -11.53
N ARG A 81 -8.55 17.21 -10.95
CA ARG A 81 -9.92 17.32 -11.46
C ARG A 81 -10.00 17.93 -12.87
N GLN A 82 -9.12 18.86 -13.20
CA GLN A 82 -9.04 19.44 -14.54
C GLN A 82 -8.54 18.45 -15.59
N ARG A 83 -7.63 17.53 -15.20
CA ARG A 83 -7.15 16.46 -16.10
C ARG A 83 -8.17 15.34 -16.29
N THR A 84 -9.01 15.08 -15.29
CA THR A 84 -10.00 13.99 -15.34
C THR A 84 -11.34 14.39 -15.96
N GLY A 85 -11.49 15.64 -16.44
CA GLY A 85 -12.74 16.15 -16.97
C GLY A 85 -13.78 16.40 -15.87
N SER A 86 -14.49 17.53 -15.99
CA SER A 86 -15.49 17.98 -15.02
C SER A 86 -16.64 16.96 -14.86
N LYS A 87 -16.63 16.20 -13.75
CA LYS A 87 -17.84 15.56 -13.21
C LYS A 87 -17.88 15.72 -11.69
N THR A 88 -18.90 16.43 -11.22
CA THR A 88 -19.40 16.52 -9.84
C THR A 88 -19.48 15.12 -9.19
N PRO A 89 -19.19 14.94 -7.88
CA PRO A 89 -19.05 13.63 -7.30
C PRO A 89 -20.43 13.02 -6.96
N GLU A 90 -20.83 12.01 -7.72
CA GLU A 90 -21.76 10.98 -7.24
C GLU A 90 -20.96 9.69 -6.96
N PRO A 91 -21.25 8.99 -5.84
CA PRO A 91 -20.55 7.78 -5.47
C PRO A 91 -21.19 6.59 -6.18
N SER A 92 -20.54 6.00 -7.18
CA SER A 92 -20.81 4.63 -7.59
C SER A 92 -19.77 4.15 -8.60
N THR A 93 -19.10 3.07 -8.22
CA THR A 93 -18.81 1.88 -9.03
C THR A 93 -18.10 2.07 -10.38
N GLU A 94 -16.92 1.45 -10.47
CA GLU A 94 -16.22 0.99 -11.68
C GLU A 94 -17.15 0.57 -12.83
N PRO A 95 -16.73 0.67 -14.11
CA PRO A 95 -15.74 -0.29 -14.62
C PRO A 95 -14.76 0.22 -15.69
N VAL A 96 -13.74 -0.62 -15.87
CA VAL A 96 -12.68 -0.69 -16.90
C VAL A 96 -13.26 -0.86 -18.32
N PRO A 97 -12.56 -0.37 -19.37
CA PRO A 97 -12.05 -1.26 -20.43
C PRO A 97 -10.62 -0.84 -20.84
N GLU A 98 -9.61 -1.72 -20.91
CA GLU A 98 -9.37 -2.80 -21.89
C GLU A 98 -9.30 -2.28 -23.35
N ALA A 99 -8.07 -2.21 -23.89
CA ALA A 99 -7.78 -2.18 -25.33
C ALA A 99 -6.31 -2.55 -25.60
N GLU A 100 -6.14 -3.82 -26.00
CA GLU A 100 -5.23 -4.40 -27.00
C GLU A 100 -4.07 -3.57 -27.59
N ALA A 101 -2.88 -4.17 -27.59
CA ALA A 101 -2.02 -4.26 -28.79
C ALA A 101 -0.96 -5.37 -28.64
N GLU A 102 -1.14 -6.42 -29.45
CA GLU A 102 -0.21 -7.52 -29.76
C GLU A 102 0.91 -7.04 -30.72
N PRO A 103 2.06 -7.73 -30.81
CA PRO A 103 2.24 -8.52 -32.03
C PRO A 103 2.94 -9.89 -31.85
N GLU A 104 2.46 -10.83 -32.64
CA GLU A 104 2.92 -12.20 -32.88
C GLU A 104 4.38 -12.29 -33.38
N GLN A 105 5.11 -13.34 -32.97
CA GLN A 105 6.10 -14.02 -33.82
C GLN A 105 6.15 -15.53 -33.54
N LYS A 106 5.88 -16.28 -34.61
CA LYS A 106 5.84 -17.74 -34.75
C LYS A 106 7.22 -18.30 -35.11
N ALA A 107 7.66 -19.39 -34.50
CA ALA A 107 8.32 -20.52 -35.18
C ALA A 107 8.53 -21.70 -34.21
N GLU A 108 7.84 -22.81 -34.50
CA GLU A 108 7.93 -24.12 -33.86
C GLU A 108 9.27 -24.81 -34.14
N THR A 109 9.74 -25.65 -33.21
CA THR A 109 10.19 -27.05 -33.47
C THR A 109 10.42 -27.75 -32.12
N GLU A 110 9.53 -28.66 -31.73
CA GLU A 110 9.84 -29.75 -30.79
C GLU A 110 10.19 -31.03 -31.60
N PRO A 111 10.80 -32.07 -30.98
CA PRO A 111 9.94 -33.08 -30.33
C PRO A 111 10.54 -33.78 -29.07
N SER A 112 9.64 -34.02 -28.10
CA SER A 112 9.35 -35.28 -27.37
C SER A 112 10.47 -36.06 -26.65
N VAL A 113 10.29 -36.34 -25.34
CA VAL A 113 10.05 -37.70 -24.75
C VAL A 113 9.55 -37.56 -23.28
N GLU A 114 8.25 -37.79 -23.07
CA GLU A 114 7.61 -38.77 -22.17
C GLU A 114 8.13 -39.02 -20.73
N ALA A 115 7.35 -38.61 -19.71
CA ALA A 115 6.99 -39.42 -18.52
C ALA A 115 5.88 -38.77 -17.64
N GLU A 116 4.82 -39.54 -17.43
CA GLU A 116 3.53 -39.41 -16.68
C GLU A 116 3.70 -39.43 -15.12
N PRO A 117 2.67 -39.29 -14.23
CA PRO A 117 1.39 -38.53 -14.21
C PRO A 117 1.26 -37.53 -13.02
N GLU A 118 0.18 -36.73 -13.03
CA GLU A 118 -0.28 -35.71 -12.06
C GLU A 118 -0.62 -36.25 -10.63
N PRO A 119 -0.83 -35.35 -9.63
CA PRO A 119 -2.21 -34.88 -9.44
C PRO A 119 -2.36 -33.38 -9.14
N GLU A 120 -3.28 -32.80 -9.89
CA GLU A 120 -4.39 -31.90 -9.49
C GLU A 120 -4.11 -30.62 -8.68
N LEU A 121 -4.44 -29.53 -9.35
CA LEU A 121 -4.44 -28.14 -8.89
C LEU A 121 -5.62 -27.83 -7.95
N ASN A 122 -5.29 -27.31 -6.76
CA ASN A 122 -5.89 -26.16 -6.03
C ASN A 122 -7.35 -26.29 -5.48
N PRO A 123 -7.76 -25.55 -4.41
CA PRO A 123 -7.36 -24.15 -4.14
C PRO A 123 -7.31 -23.66 -2.66
N VAL A 124 -6.76 -22.44 -2.47
CA VAL A 124 -6.91 -21.55 -1.29
C VAL A 124 -6.21 -22.05 -0.01
N SER A 125 -5.14 -21.41 0.43
CA SER A 125 -5.23 -20.17 1.19
C SER A 125 -3.94 -19.38 1.11
N GLN A 126 -4.09 -18.06 1.08
CA GLN A 126 -3.07 -17.10 1.42
C GLN A 126 -2.65 -17.36 2.87
N ASP A 127 -1.76 -18.33 3.04
CA ASP A 127 -1.10 -18.65 4.30
C ASP A 127 -0.18 -17.47 4.58
N LEU A 128 -0.70 -16.49 5.32
CA LEU A 128 0.13 -15.49 5.96
C LEU A 128 1.02 -16.27 6.92
N ASN A 129 2.19 -16.68 6.42
CA ASN A 129 3.23 -17.26 7.24
C ASN A 129 3.46 -16.29 8.41
N PRO A 130 3.28 -16.71 9.67
CA PRO A 130 3.52 -15.83 10.81
C PRO A 130 4.96 -15.30 10.82
N THR A 131 5.89 -16.00 10.15
CA THR A 131 7.28 -15.57 9.94
C THR A 131 7.45 -14.40 8.97
N ASP A 132 6.51 -14.17 8.04
CA ASP A 132 6.60 -13.09 7.05
C ASP A 132 6.32 -11.72 7.71
N VAL A 133 5.36 -11.70 8.64
CA VAL A 133 5.05 -10.51 9.45
C VAL A 133 6.20 -10.14 10.39
N ASP A 134 6.93 -11.14 10.90
CA ASP A 134 8.11 -10.91 11.76
C ASP A 134 9.31 -10.38 10.95
N LEU A 135 9.52 -10.89 9.73
CA LEU A 135 10.58 -10.39 8.84
C LEU A 135 10.31 -8.94 8.42
N ASP A 136 9.08 -8.60 8.03
CA ASP A 136 8.71 -7.23 7.69
C ASP A 136 8.95 -6.26 8.86
N ARG A 137 8.56 -6.66 10.08
CA ARG A 137 8.82 -5.89 11.30
C ARG A 137 10.32 -5.66 11.52
N MET A 138 11.14 -6.68 11.29
CA MET A 138 12.59 -6.57 11.38
C MET A 138 13.18 -5.67 10.28
N ILE A 139 12.65 -5.75 9.05
CA ILE A 139 13.07 -4.88 7.93
C ILE A 139 12.82 -3.42 8.28
N PHE A 140 11.63 -3.06 8.78
CA PHE A 140 11.33 -1.68 9.18
C PHE A 140 12.21 -1.22 10.35
N THR A 141 12.41 -2.08 11.34
CA THR A 141 13.27 -1.77 12.50
C THR A 141 14.71 -1.51 12.08
N ALA A 142 15.27 -2.37 11.21
CA ALA A 142 16.61 -2.19 10.67
C ALA A 142 16.69 -0.94 9.78
N PHE A 143 15.68 -0.66 8.97
CA PHE A 143 15.65 0.51 8.10
C PHE A 143 15.61 1.82 8.91
N ASP A 144 14.78 1.91 9.94
CA ASP A 144 14.73 3.07 10.85
C ASP A 144 16.10 3.31 11.51
N ASN A 145 16.81 2.24 11.87
CA ASN A 145 18.18 2.34 12.39
C ASN A 145 19.20 2.85 11.35
N VAL A 146 19.01 2.58 10.06
CA VAL A 146 19.84 3.17 8.98
C VAL A 146 19.50 4.65 8.80
N VAL A 147 18.21 5.00 8.75
CA VAL A 147 17.76 6.38 8.59
C VAL A 147 18.23 7.24 9.77
N GLY A 148 18.20 6.71 11.00
CA GLY A 148 18.76 7.39 12.17
C GLY A 148 20.28 7.59 12.15
N LYS A 149 21.00 6.91 11.25
CA LYS A 149 22.46 7.09 11.02
C LYS A 149 22.77 7.94 9.79
N VAL A 150 21.86 8.02 8.82
CA VAL A 150 21.99 8.80 7.58
C VAL A 150 21.20 10.10 7.75
N ASP A 151 21.84 11.14 8.27
CA ASP A 151 21.24 12.48 8.43
C ASP A 151 21.04 13.26 7.11
N ASP A 152 21.21 12.60 5.96
CA ASP A 152 20.99 13.19 4.64
C ASP A 152 19.85 12.49 3.89
N PHE A 153 18.68 13.13 3.91
CA PHE A 153 17.49 12.69 3.18
C PHE A 153 17.72 12.54 1.68
N VAL A 154 18.56 13.39 1.06
CA VAL A 154 18.82 13.34 -0.39
C VAL A 154 19.57 12.06 -0.72
N THR A 155 20.63 11.76 0.04
CA THR A 155 21.38 10.51 -0.09
C THR A 155 20.49 9.29 0.14
N MET A 156 19.71 9.27 1.24
CA MET A 156 18.81 8.16 1.55
C MET A 156 17.75 7.94 0.45
N SER A 157 17.16 9.02 -0.08
CA SER A 157 16.16 8.95 -1.16
C SER A 157 16.71 8.42 -2.49
N GLY A 158 18.02 8.50 -2.71
CA GLY A 158 18.69 7.94 -3.88
C GLY A 158 19.04 6.45 -3.75
N CYS A 159 19.27 5.96 -2.53
CA CYS A 159 19.76 4.60 -2.29
C CYS A 159 18.78 3.68 -1.53
N TRP A 160 17.61 4.16 -1.09
CA TRP A 160 16.68 3.42 -0.23
C TRP A 160 16.33 2.01 -0.73
N ARG A 161 16.16 1.79 -2.05
CA ARG A 161 15.92 0.43 -2.58
C ARG A 161 17.09 -0.50 -2.33
N LYS A 162 18.31 -0.02 -2.58
CA LYS A 162 19.54 -0.79 -2.32
C LYS A 162 19.64 -1.13 -0.84
N VAL A 163 19.38 -0.16 0.02
CA VAL A 163 19.35 -0.33 1.48
C VAL A 163 18.33 -1.40 1.90
N LEU A 164 17.09 -1.32 1.43
CA LEU A 164 16.06 -2.31 1.75
C LEU A 164 16.45 -3.71 1.26
N THR A 165 16.98 -3.84 0.04
CA THR A 165 17.41 -5.15 -0.48
C THR A 165 18.59 -5.73 0.29
N THR A 166 19.52 -4.89 0.76
CA THR A 166 20.64 -5.35 1.60
C THR A 166 20.13 -5.78 2.97
N ILE A 167 19.24 -5.00 3.59
CA ILE A 167 18.62 -5.35 4.88
C ILE A 167 17.86 -6.67 4.75
N GLU A 168 16.98 -6.81 3.77
CA GLU A 168 16.18 -8.02 3.54
C GLU A 168 17.07 -9.25 3.34
N LYS A 169 18.14 -9.13 2.55
CA LYS A 169 19.12 -10.20 2.36
C LYS A 169 19.79 -10.60 3.68
N GLN A 170 20.25 -9.63 4.47
CA GLN A 170 20.92 -9.89 5.75
C GLN A 170 19.98 -10.49 6.78
N LEU A 171 18.73 -10.02 6.86
CA LEU A 171 17.75 -10.56 7.78
C LEU A 171 17.33 -11.98 7.40
N ASN A 172 17.21 -12.30 6.10
CA ASN A 172 16.99 -13.67 5.66
C ASN A 172 18.14 -14.61 6.02
N GLU A 173 19.39 -14.15 5.91
CA GLU A 173 20.58 -14.92 6.30
C GLU A 173 20.65 -15.17 7.81
N LEU A 174 20.21 -14.19 8.62
CA LEU A 174 20.25 -14.25 10.09
C LEU A 174 18.91 -14.69 10.73
N ALA A 175 17.87 -14.96 9.93
CA ALA A 175 16.53 -15.29 10.41
C ALA A 175 16.53 -16.51 11.35
N TYR A 176 17.41 -17.49 11.09
CA TYR A 176 17.55 -18.68 11.92
C TYR A 176 17.98 -18.34 13.36
N LEU A 177 18.81 -17.32 13.56
CA LEU A 177 19.27 -16.91 14.90
C LEU A 177 18.13 -16.32 15.72
N VAL A 178 17.26 -15.54 15.08
CA VAL A 178 16.07 -14.98 15.73
C VAL A 178 15.06 -16.08 16.04
N TRP A 179 14.93 -17.07 15.15
CA TRP A 179 14.08 -18.24 15.39
C TRP A 179 14.56 -19.08 16.58
N GLU A 180 15.86 -19.32 16.70
CA GLU A 180 16.45 -20.09 17.81
C GLU A 180 16.52 -19.26 19.11
N HIS A 181 16.71 -17.94 18.99
CA HIS A 181 16.90 -17.00 20.08
C HIS A 181 16.14 -15.67 19.81
N PRO A 182 14.84 -15.58 20.15
CA PRO A 182 14.01 -14.40 19.86
C PRO A 182 14.52 -13.10 20.48
N ASN A 183 15.27 -13.18 21.59
CA ASN A 183 15.91 -12.03 22.24
C ASN A 183 17.05 -11.40 21.40
N THR A 184 17.47 -12.03 20.30
CA THR A 184 18.52 -11.52 19.41
C THR A 184 17.99 -10.66 18.27
N GLU A 185 16.66 -10.56 18.11
CA GLU A 185 15.98 -9.78 17.05
C GLU A 185 16.56 -8.36 16.91
N GLU A 186 16.68 -7.65 18.03
CA GLU A 186 17.20 -6.27 18.05
C GLU A 186 18.64 -6.20 17.55
N SER A 187 19.51 -7.09 18.03
CA SER A 187 20.91 -7.16 17.60
C SER A 187 21.03 -7.49 16.12
N VAL A 188 20.20 -8.41 15.62
CA VAL A 188 20.16 -8.79 14.20
C VAL A 188 19.72 -7.60 13.34
N CYS A 189 18.71 -6.84 13.76
CA CYS A 189 18.29 -5.62 13.08
C CYS A 189 19.40 -4.55 13.06
N GLN A 190 20.14 -4.39 14.16
CA GLN A 190 21.26 -3.45 14.24
C GLN A 190 22.41 -3.85 13.31
N ILE A 191 22.73 -5.15 13.23
CA ILE A 191 23.76 -5.68 12.32
C ILE A 191 23.36 -5.42 10.87
N ALA A 192 22.13 -5.78 10.48
CA ALA A 192 21.62 -5.53 9.13
C ALA A 192 21.68 -4.04 8.78
N ALA A 193 21.36 -3.15 9.72
CA ALA A 193 21.46 -1.71 9.53
C ALA A 193 22.91 -1.23 9.34
N ILE A 194 23.87 -1.77 10.09
CA ILE A 194 25.30 -1.42 9.92
C ILE A 194 25.81 -1.86 8.55
N VAL A 195 25.52 -3.09 8.14
CA VAL A 195 25.93 -3.61 6.83
C VAL A 195 25.34 -2.77 5.70
N ALA A 196 24.04 -2.46 5.77
CA ALA A 196 23.40 -1.62 4.77
C ALA A 196 23.96 -0.18 4.75
N TYR A 197 24.30 0.37 5.92
CA TYR A 197 24.93 1.70 6.02
C TYR A 197 26.34 1.71 5.42
N ASP A 198 27.16 0.70 5.69
CA ASP A 198 28.50 0.58 5.13
C ASP A 198 28.45 0.44 3.61
N GLU A 199 27.44 -0.24 3.08
CA GLU A 199 27.23 -0.40 1.63
C GLU A 199 26.74 0.87 0.92
N ILE A 200 26.21 1.86 1.65
CA ILE A 200 25.96 3.21 1.14
C ILE A 200 27.28 4.01 1.08
N ARG A 201 28.21 3.75 2.00
CA ARG A 201 29.47 4.49 2.13
C ARG A 201 30.63 3.94 1.31
N ALA A 202 30.54 2.68 0.87
CA ALA A 202 31.52 1.99 0.02
C ALA A 202 31.45 2.45 -1.44
#